data_AF-A0A536LW20-F1
#
_entry.id   AF-A0A536LW20-F1
#
_cell.length_a   1.000
_cell.length_b   1.000
_cell.length_c   1.000
_cell.angle_alpha   90.00
_cell.angle_beta   90.00
_cell.angle_gamma   90.00
#
_symmetry.space_group_name_H-M   'P 1'
#
loop_
_entity.id
_entity.type
_entity.pdbx_description
1 polymer ?
#
loop_
_entity_poly.entity_id
_entity_poly.type
_entity_poly.pdbx_seq_one_letter_code
_entity_poly.pdbx_strand_id
1 'polypeptide(L)'
;MTGRRVTQSGIMGPMARLAAETDGFWQGLSARFSKRDLLEGAIVAVAFLLYFGVRGAVIDRPEAAYWHAVDIIKAQRALRFFWEDDLNAWVKDRWFWAQAMNLSYFYLHFPLIIVFGIWLYYFRREKYTLTRDAFLASGAIALIVYWLYPVAPPRALPELAQQFDPNAPSYVYSFVDTLQEKLGYAYDTESTRAFVNPYAAMPSLHFGWDLLLGLGIIWA
;
A
#
# COMPACT_ATOMS: atom_id res chain seq x y z
N MET A 1 -46.70 -59.44 6.02
CA MET A 1 -46.03 -58.31 6.71
C MET A 1 -44.57 -58.72 6.78
N THR A 2 -43.61 -58.15 6.06
CA THR A 2 -43.02 -56.79 6.18
C THR A 2 -42.13 -56.61 4.93
N GLY A 3 -42.29 -55.55 4.12
CA GLY A 3 -41.62 -54.27 4.35
C GLY A 3 -40.47 -54.07 3.36
N ARG A 4 -40.80 -53.81 2.09
CA ARG A 4 -39.85 -53.44 1.02
C ARG A 4 -39.15 -52.13 1.41
N ARG A 5 -37.83 -52.14 1.60
CA ARG A 5 -37.04 -50.92 1.81
C ARG A 5 -36.99 -50.15 0.49
N VAL A 6 -37.74 -49.05 0.44
CA VAL A 6 -37.64 -48.03 -0.61
C VAL A 6 -36.34 -47.29 -0.39
N THR A 7 -35.37 -47.49 -1.28
CA THR A 7 -34.20 -46.61 -1.39
C THR A 7 -34.69 -45.26 -1.91
N GLN A 8 -34.84 -44.27 -1.02
CA GLN A 8 -34.98 -42.88 -1.43
C GLN A 8 -33.67 -42.44 -2.10
N SER A 9 -33.59 -42.52 -3.42
CA SER A 9 -32.62 -41.71 -4.17
C SER A 9 -33.14 -40.27 -4.17
N GLY A 10 -32.84 -39.54 -3.09
CA GLY A 10 -33.14 -38.13 -2.99
C GLY A 10 -32.35 -37.37 -4.04
N ILE A 11 -33.02 -36.98 -5.12
CA ILE A 11 -32.50 -36.00 -6.07
C ILE A 11 -32.45 -34.68 -5.28
N MET A 12 -31.29 -34.35 -4.71
CA MET A 12 -31.06 -33.03 -4.11
C MET A 12 -31.38 -31.96 -5.16
N GLY A 13 -32.34 -31.10 -4.83
CA GLY A 13 -32.72 -29.99 -5.69
C GLY A 13 -31.55 -29.01 -5.91
N PRO A 14 -31.57 -28.21 -6.98
CA PRO A 14 -30.47 -27.31 -7.36
C PRO A 14 -30.00 -26.40 -6.22
N MET A 15 -30.94 -25.88 -5.43
CA MET A 15 -30.66 -25.04 -4.25
C MET A 15 -29.95 -25.81 -3.12
N ALA A 16 -30.32 -27.08 -2.90
CA ALA A 16 -29.68 -27.91 -1.88
C ALA A 16 -28.26 -28.31 -2.29
N ARG A 17 -28.01 -28.49 -3.60
CA ARG A 17 -26.65 -28.71 -4.14
C ARG A 17 -25.79 -27.46 -3.99
N LEU A 18 -26.31 -26.30 -4.35
CA LEU A 18 -25.61 -25.01 -4.17
C LEU A 18 -25.26 -24.77 -2.70
N ALA A 19 -26.21 -25.00 -1.78
CA ALA A 19 -25.96 -24.88 -0.34
C ALA A 19 -24.87 -25.85 0.15
N ALA A 20 -24.90 -27.12 -0.30
CA ALA A 20 -23.91 -28.12 0.07
C ALA A 20 -22.52 -27.84 -0.53
N GLU A 21 -22.44 -27.29 -1.76
CA GLU A 21 -21.19 -26.84 -2.38
C GLU A 21 -20.61 -25.63 -1.64
N THR A 22 -21.46 -24.66 -1.25
CA THR A 22 -21.02 -23.53 -0.43
C THR A 22 -20.55 -23.98 0.95
N ASP A 23 -21.28 -24.89 1.60
CA ASP A 23 -20.92 -25.39 2.93
C ASP A 23 -19.61 -26.19 2.89
N GLY A 24 -19.41 -27.02 1.87
CA GLY A 24 -18.15 -27.74 1.65
C GLY A 24 -16.98 -26.80 1.34
N PHE A 25 -17.22 -25.72 0.60
CA PHE A 25 -16.23 -24.67 0.35
C PHE A 25 -15.82 -23.96 1.65
N TRP A 26 -16.78 -23.56 2.48
CA TRP A 26 -16.52 -22.89 3.77
C TRP A 26 -15.88 -23.82 4.82
N GLN A 27 -16.24 -25.11 4.84
CA GLN A 27 -15.60 -26.10 5.69
C GLN A 27 -14.17 -26.41 5.25
N GLY A 28 -13.89 -26.46 3.93
CA GLY A 28 -12.53 -26.55 3.41
C GLY A 28 -11.68 -25.29 3.69
N LEU A 29 -12.35 -24.13 3.75
CA LEU A 29 -11.74 -22.85 4.10
C LEU A 29 -11.33 -22.79 5.59
N SER A 30 -12.18 -23.28 6.48
CA SER A 30 -11.95 -23.26 7.93
C SER A 30 -11.06 -24.41 8.43
N ALA A 31 -11.09 -25.57 7.79
CA ALA A 31 -10.25 -26.72 8.14
C ALA A 31 -8.75 -26.52 7.86
N ARG A 32 -8.38 -25.46 7.12
CA ARG A 32 -6.98 -25.09 6.85
C ARG A 32 -6.36 -24.17 7.89
N PHE A 33 -7.13 -23.64 8.85
CA PHE A 33 -6.60 -22.81 9.93
C PHE A 33 -5.79 -23.66 10.92
N SER A 34 -4.47 -23.59 10.78
CA SER A 34 -3.48 -24.23 11.64
C SER A 34 -2.86 -23.22 12.62
N LYS A 35 -2.18 -23.72 13.66
CA LYS A 35 -1.31 -22.89 14.52
C LYS A 35 -0.29 -22.08 13.71
N ARG A 36 0.10 -22.60 12.53
CA ARG A 36 0.98 -21.90 11.58
C ARG A 36 0.35 -20.60 11.07
N ASP A 37 -0.96 -20.55 10.84
CA ASP A 37 -1.63 -19.35 10.34
C ASP A 37 -1.78 -18.28 11.43
N LEU A 38 -1.98 -18.71 12.68
CA LEU A 38 -1.93 -17.81 13.83
C LEU A 38 -0.54 -17.20 14.01
N LEU A 39 0.52 -17.98 13.80
CA LEU A 39 1.89 -17.48 13.83
C LEU A 39 2.18 -16.51 12.69
N GLU A 40 1.68 -16.79 11.48
CA GLU A 40 1.83 -15.88 10.34
C GLU A 40 1.08 -14.57 10.57
N GLY A 41 -0.16 -14.63 11.07
CA GLY A 41 -0.92 -13.44 11.47
C GLY A 41 -0.22 -12.66 12.59
N ALA A 42 0.35 -13.35 13.57
CA ALA A 42 1.11 -12.72 14.65
C ALA A 42 2.39 -12.04 14.13
N ILE A 43 3.13 -12.67 13.19
CA ILE A 43 4.31 -12.07 12.56
C ILE A 43 3.93 -10.79 11.82
N VAL A 44 2.85 -10.83 11.02
CA VAL A 44 2.38 -9.64 10.29
C VAL A 44 1.94 -8.55 11.27
N ALA A 45 1.19 -8.90 12.32
CA ALA A 45 0.74 -7.95 13.32
C ALA A 45 1.91 -7.32 14.10
N VAL A 46 2.88 -8.12 14.54
CA VAL A 46 4.07 -7.64 15.24
C VAL A 46 4.93 -6.78 14.31
N ALA A 47 5.18 -7.21 13.08
CA ALA A 47 5.93 -6.43 12.11
C ALA A 47 5.24 -5.10 11.79
N PHE A 48 3.90 -5.11 11.67
CA PHE A 48 3.10 -3.91 11.49
C PHE A 48 3.24 -2.97 12.70
N LEU A 49 3.07 -3.46 13.92
CA LEU A 49 3.21 -2.66 15.14
C LEU A 49 4.63 -2.09 15.30
N LEU A 50 5.66 -2.90 15.03
CA LEU A 50 7.05 -2.45 15.05
C LEU A 50 7.30 -1.39 13.98
N TYR A 51 6.76 -1.57 12.77
CA TYR A 51 6.87 -0.60 11.70
C TYR A 51 6.27 0.76 12.10
N PHE A 52 5.05 0.77 12.62
CA PHE A 52 4.41 2.02 13.07
C PHE A 52 5.10 2.63 14.29
N GLY A 53 5.58 1.79 15.22
CA GLY A 53 6.32 2.25 16.39
C GLY A 53 7.66 2.91 16.04
N VAL A 54 8.46 2.27 15.18
CA VAL A 54 9.73 2.84 14.71
C VAL A 54 9.47 4.09 13.89
N ARG A 55 8.52 4.05 12.95
CA ARG A 55 8.19 5.19 12.10
C ARG A 55 7.75 6.41 12.91
N GLY A 56 6.91 6.23 13.93
CA GLY A 56 6.50 7.32 14.82
C GLY A 56 7.62 7.83 15.74
N ALA A 57 8.63 7.01 16.03
CA ALA A 57 9.76 7.38 16.88
C ALA A 57 10.92 8.07 16.13
N VAL A 58 10.91 8.08 14.79
CA VAL A 58 11.93 8.79 14.00
C VAL A 58 11.78 10.30 14.22
N ILE A 59 12.80 10.91 14.82
CA ILE A 59 12.88 12.35 15.08
C ILE A 59 12.75 13.13 13.78
N ASP A 60 11.86 14.13 13.77
CA ASP A 60 11.66 15.02 12.64
C ASP A 60 12.91 15.89 12.42
N ARG A 61 13.54 15.73 11.26
CA ARG A 61 14.67 16.55 10.78
C ARG A 61 14.25 17.31 9.51
N PRO A 62 13.36 18.33 9.63
CA PRO A 62 12.73 18.96 8.48
C PRO A 62 13.74 19.61 7.51
N GLU A 63 14.76 20.26 8.05
CA GLU A 63 15.82 20.90 7.24
C GLU A 63 16.62 19.87 6.45
N ALA A 64 17.09 18.79 7.10
CA ALA A 64 17.82 17.72 6.42
C ALA A 64 16.93 17.03 5.36
N ALA A 65 15.66 16.80 5.70
CA ALA A 65 14.70 16.20 4.78
C ALA A 65 14.45 17.06 3.52
N TYR A 66 14.43 18.38 3.68
CA TYR A 66 14.34 19.32 2.56
C TYR A 66 15.57 19.20 1.65
N TRP A 67 16.78 19.32 2.20
CA TRP A 67 18.00 19.27 1.40
C TRP A 67 18.18 17.93 0.69
N HIS A 68 17.88 16.81 1.37
CA HIS A 68 17.89 15.49 0.75
C HIS A 68 16.90 15.35 -0.41
N ALA A 69 15.71 15.95 -0.30
CA ALA A 69 14.74 15.98 -1.39
C ALA A 69 15.27 16.79 -2.58
N VAL A 70 15.86 17.96 -2.32
CA VAL A 70 16.51 18.80 -3.35
C VAL A 70 17.65 18.05 -4.03
N ASP A 71 18.48 17.32 -3.28
CA ASP A 71 19.59 16.53 -3.81
C ASP A 71 19.11 15.37 -4.70
N ILE A 72 18.02 14.70 -4.32
CA ILE A 72 17.36 13.70 -5.18
C ILE A 72 16.90 14.34 -6.48
N ILE A 73 16.23 15.49 -6.43
CA ILE A 73 15.75 16.19 -7.64
C ILE A 73 16.94 16.59 -8.53
N LYS A 74 18.02 17.11 -7.95
CA LYS A 74 19.26 17.44 -8.68
C LYS A 74 19.84 16.21 -9.37
N ALA A 75 19.91 15.08 -8.66
CA ALA A 75 20.38 13.82 -9.23
C ALA A 75 19.49 13.33 -10.37
N GLN A 76 18.16 13.33 -10.19
CA GLN A 76 17.20 12.96 -11.24
C GLN A 76 17.33 13.86 -12.47
N ARG A 77 17.49 15.18 -12.29
CA ARG A 77 17.70 16.13 -13.38
C ARG A 77 19.04 15.90 -14.10
N ALA A 78 20.12 15.63 -13.36
CA ALA A 78 21.43 15.31 -13.92
C ALA A 78 21.40 14.02 -14.76
N LEU A 79 20.62 13.03 -14.33
CA LEU A 79 20.36 11.78 -15.06
C LEU A 79 19.33 11.93 -16.18
N ARG A 80 18.76 13.13 -16.36
CA ARG A 80 17.67 13.42 -17.33
C ARG A 80 16.43 12.53 -17.12
N PHE A 81 16.20 12.10 -15.89
CA PHE A 81 15.09 11.25 -15.49
C PHE A 81 13.97 12.01 -14.78
N PHE A 82 14.03 13.35 -14.73
CA PHE A 82 13.05 14.19 -14.04
C PHE A 82 11.80 14.49 -14.90
N TRP A 83 11.26 13.49 -15.58
CA TRP A 83 10.06 13.62 -16.42
C TRP A 83 8.75 13.55 -15.60
N GLU A 84 8.82 13.12 -14.34
CA GLU A 84 7.68 13.00 -13.43
C GLU A 84 6.98 14.35 -13.19
N ASP A 85 7.75 15.45 -13.17
CA ASP A 85 7.22 16.81 -13.01
C ASP A 85 6.40 17.24 -14.23
N ASP A 86 6.89 16.96 -15.45
CA ASP A 86 6.17 17.22 -16.69
C ASP A 86 4.86 16.43 -16.76
N LEU A 87 4.89 15.15 -16.34
CA LEU A 87 3.69 14.32 -16.28
C LEU A 87 2.68 14.87 -15.26
N ASN A 88 3.14 15.23 -14.06
CA ASN A 88 2.29 15.80 -13.02
C ASN A 88 1.67 17.13 -13.47
N ALA A 89 2.44 18.00 -14.13
CA ALA A 89 1.94 19.24 -14.70
C ALA A 89 0.85 18.99 -15.75
N TRP A 90 1.01 17.96 -16.59
CA TRP A 90 -0.02 17.58 -17.57
C TRP A 90 -1.29 17.00 -16.94
N VAL A 91 -1.16 16.22 -15.86
CA VAL A 91 -2.28 15.54 -15.19
C VAL A 91 -3.09 16.51 -14.33
N LYS A 92 -2.43 17.36 -13.53
CA LYS A 92 -3.09 18.14 -12.46
C LYS A 92 -4.18 19.09 -12.94
N ASP A 93 -4.03 19.64 -14.15
CA ASP A 93 -5.00 20.56 -14.75
C ASP A 93 -6.15 19.84 -15.47
N ARG A 94 -6.06 18.51 -15.64
CA ARG A 94 -7.05 17.69 -16.34
C ARG A 94 -7.92 16.96 -15.34
N TRP A 95 -9.12 17.49 -15.09
CA TRP A 95 -10.05 16.98 -14.08
C TRP A 95 -10.22 15.45 -14.11
N PHE A 96 -10.48 14.86 -15.29
CA PHE A 96 -10.69 13.42 -15.40
C PHE A 96 -9.47 12.61 -14.93
N TRP A 97 -8.27 12.96 -15.39
CA TRP A 97 -7.05 12.23 -15.06
C TRP A 97 -6.66 12.44 -13.60
N ALA A 98 -6.73 13.67 -13.10
CA ALA A 98 -6.47 13.97 -11.71
C ALA A 98 -7.42 13.17 -10.78
N GLN A 99 -8.71 13.13 -11.09
CA GLN A 99 -9.69 12.39 -10.28
C GLN A 99 -9.51 10.87 -10.39
N ALA A 100 -9.22 10.35 -11.58
CA ALA A 100 -8.96 8.93 -11.76
C ALA A 100 -7.75 8.49 -10.91
N MET A 101 -6.63 9.21 -10.98
CA MET A 101 -5.43 8.90 -10.19
C MET A 101 -5.68 9.02 -8.69
N ASN A 102 -6.35 10.09 -8.26
CA ASN A 102 -6.73 10.29 -6.86
C ASN A 102 -7.62 9.15 -6.33
N LEU A 103 -8.64 8.75 -7.10
CA LEU A 103 -9.57 7.69 -6.74
C LEU A 103 -8.86 6.33 -6.69
N SER A 104 -8.02 6.03 -7.69
CA SER A 104 -7.21 4.82 -7.72
C SER A 104 -6.29 4.75 -6.50
N TYR A 105 -5.57 5.83 -6.20
CA TYR A 105 -4.68 5.89 -5.05
C TYR A 105 -5.43 5.68 -3.73
N PHE A 106 -6.57 6.37 -3.55
CA PHE A 106 -7.29 6.35 -2.28
C PHE A 106 -8.07 5.04 -2.06
N TYR A 107 -8.74 4.52 -3.09
CA TYR A 107 -9.67 3.39 -2.94
C TYR A 107 -9.11 2.05 -3.38
N LEU A 108 -8.12 1.99 -4.28
CA LEU A 108 -7.70 0.70 -4.86
C LEU A 108 -6.55 0.06 -4.08
N HIS A 109 -5.58 0.85 -3.62
CA HIS A 109 -4.31 0.35 -3.09
C HIS A 109 -4.48 -0.71 -1.98
N PHE A 110 -5.09 -0.34 -0.85
CA PHE A 110 -5.25 -1.28 0.27
C PHE A 110 -6.23 -2.43 -0.01
N PRO A 111 -7.43 -2.20 -0.59
CA PRO A 111 -8.33 -3.30 -0.91
C PRO A 111 -7.70 -4.30 -1.88
N LEU A 112 -6.93 -3.84 -2.87
CA LEU A 112 -6.26 -4.72 -3.82
C LEU A 112 -5.20 -5.59 -3.14
N ILE A 113 -4.40 -5.03 -2.23
CA ILE A 113 -3.43 -5.79 -1.43
C ILE A 113 -4.13 -6.88 -0.62
N ILE A 114 -5.25 -6.54 0.05
CA ILE A 114 -6.00 -7.48 0.89
C ILE A 114 -6.59 -8.61 0.05
N VAL A 115 -7.30 -8.27 -1.04
CA VAL A 115 -7.93 -9.26 -1.91
C VAL A 115 -6.89 -10.17 -2.55
N PHE A 116 -5.80 -9.61 -3.06
CA PHE A 116 -4.72 -10.38 -3.65
C PHE A 116 -4.02 -11.29 -2.62
N GLY A 117 -3.77 -10.78 -1.41
CA GLY A 117 -3.20 -11.57 -0.32
C GLY A 117 -4.09 -12.74 0.09
N ILE A 118 -5.40 -12.52 0.23
CA ILE A 118 -6.40 -13.56 0.50
C ILE A 118 -6.41 -14.60 -0.61
N TRP A 119 -6.42 -14.16 -1.86
CA TRP A 119 -6.39 -15.05 -3.02
C TRP A 119 -5.13 -15.92 -3.05
N LEU A 120 -3.95 -15.32 -2.87
CA LEU A 120 -2.70 -16.08 -2.78
C LEU A 120 -2.72 -17.06 -1.61
N TYR A 121 -3.23 -16.65 -0.45
CA TYR A 121 -3.29 -17.49 0.73
C TYR A 121 -4.10 -18.78 0.49
N TYR A 122 -5.26 -18.67 -0.15
CA TYR A 122 -6.16 -19.81 -0.36
C TYR A 122 -5.80 -20.66 -1.58
N PHE A 123 -5.35 -20.03 -2.67
CA PHE A 123 -5.15 -20.71 -3.94
C PHE A 123 -3.68 -20.99 -4.29
N ARG A 124 -2.73 -20.27 -3.68
CA ARG A 124 -1.30 -20.29 -4.03
C ARG A 124 -0.40 -20.13 -2.80
N ARG A 125 -0.53 -21.00 -1.79
CA ARG A 125 0.11 -20.81 -0.47
C ARG A 125 1.64 -20.65 -0.51
N GLU A 126 2.33 -21.36 -1.41
CA GLU A 126 3.79 -21.19 -1.58
C GLU A 126 4.14 -19.77 -2.07
N LYS A 127 3.37 -19.23 -3.01
CA LYS A 127 3.53 -17.88 -3.55
C LYS A 127 3.17 -16.82 -2.50
N TYR A 128 2.15 -17.08 -1.68
CA TYR A 128 1.76 -16.19 -0.59
C TYR A 128 2.92 -15.91 0.38
N THR A 129 3.66 -16.95 0.80
CA THR A 129 4.78 -16.78 1.73
C THR A 129 5.88 -15.89 1.15
N LEU A 130 6.26 -16.11 -0.11
CA LEU A 130 7.27 -15.29 -0.78
C LEU A 130 6.80 -13.83 -0.93
N THR A 131 5.57 -13.61 -1.38
CA THR A 131 5.01 -12.26 -1.53
C THR A 131 4.93 -11.55 -0.18
N ARG A 132 4.44 -12.22 0.86
CA ARG A 132 4.39 -11.68 2.23
C ARG A 132 5.79 -11.27 2.70
N ASP A 133 6.79 -12.13 2.53
CA ASP A 133 8.15 -11.85 2.97
C ASP A 133 8.77 -10.68 2.20
N ALA A 134 8.47 -10.54 0.91
CA ALA A 134 8.88 -9.37 0.11
C ALA A 134 8.22 -8.06 0.61
N PHE A 135 6.93 -8.09 0.95
CA PHE A 135 6.22 -6.95 1.54
C PHE A 135 6.84 -6.54 2.88
N LEU A 136 7.09 -7.51 3.77
CA LEU A 136 7.71 -7.24 5.07
C LEU A 136 9.16 -6.75 4.93
N ALA A 137 9.95 -7.37 4.05
CA ALA A 137 11.32 -6.96 3.79
C ALA A 137 11.39 -5.55 3.20
N SER A 138 10.51 -5.20 2.26
CA SER A 138 10.45 -3.84 1.69
C SER A 138 10.10 -2.80 2.76
N GLY A 139 9.17 -3.11 3.66
CA GLY A 139 8.85 -2.26 4.82
C GLY A 139 10.05 -2.07 5.76
N ALA A 140 10.78 -3.14 6.07
CA ALA A 140 11.97 -3.08 6.91
C ALA A 140 13.09 -2.24 6.26
N ILE A 141 13.34 -2.43 4.96
CA ILE A 141 14.30 -1.63 4.20
C ILE A 141 13.88 -0.15 4.21
N ALA A 142 12.61 0.14 3.98
CA ALA A 142 12.10 1.51 4.00
C ALA A 142 12.33 2.19 5.36
N LEU A 143 12.10 1.49 6.48
CA LEU A 143 12.40 2.05 7.82
C LEU A 143 13.88 2.42 8.01
N ILE A 144 14.78 1.56 7.54
CA ILE A 144 16.22 1.82 7.61
C ILE A 144 16.57 3.07 6.80
N VAL A 145 16.01 3.19 5.59
CA VAL A 145 16.24 4.37 4.74
C VAL A 145 15.62 5.63 5.34
N TYR A 146 14.39 5.57 5.87
CA TYR A 146 13.74 6.71 6.52
C TYR A 146 14.55 7.26 7.69
N TRP A 147 15.25 6.38 8.42
CA TRP A 147 16.11 6.78 9.51
C TRP A 147 17.46 7.36 9.04
N LEU A 148 18.09 6.73 8.04
CA LEU A 148 19.40 7.16 7.54
C LEU A 148 19.33 8.43 6.66
N TYR A 149 18.29 8.53 5.85
CA TYR A 149 18.15 9.53 4.80
C TYR A 149 16.69 10.01 4.74
N PRO A 150 16.25 10.84 5.70
CA PRO A 150 14.89 11.40 5.68
C PRO A 150 14.71 12.28 4.45
N VAL A 151 13.54 12.24 3.83
CA VAL A 151 13.26 12.96 2.58
C VAL A 151 11.88 13.59 2.67
N ALA A 152 11.82 14.91 2.48
CA ALA A 152 10.57 15.64 2.46
C ALA A 152 9.75 15.28 1.21
N PRO A 153 8.43 15.04 1.36
CA PRO A 153 7.58 14.77 0.20
C PRO A 153 7.42 16.04 -0.65
N PRO A 154 7.22 15.94 -1.97
CA PRO A 154 7.11 17.10 -2.86
C PRO A 154 6.09 18.15 -2.41
N ARG A 155 4.95 17.72 -1.88
CA ARG A 155 3.89 18.60 -1.34
C ARG A 155 4.34 19.49 -0.16
N ALA A 156 5.37 19.10 0.59
CA ALA A 156 5.90 19.85 1.73
C ALA A 156 7.04 20.80 1.32
N LEU A 157 7.61 20.64 0.12
CA LEU A 157 8.74 21.44 -0.34
C LEU A 157 8.42 22.94 -0.46
N PRO A 158 7.23 23.39 -0.92
CA PRO A 158 6.92 24.81 -0.98
C PRO A 158 6.98 25.51 0.39
N GLU A 159 6.51 24.85 1.44
CA GLU A 159 6.51 25.40 2.81
C GLU A 159 7.92 25.35 3.42
N LEU A 160 8.61 24.20 3.28
CA LEU A 160 9.98 24.04 3.79
C LEU A 160 10.97 24.96 3.08
N ALA A 161 10.79 25.23 1.79
CA ALA A 161 11.64 26.18 1.04
C ALA A 161 11.55 27.59 1.61
N GLN A 162 10.35 28.06 1.98
CA GLN A 162 10.19 29.38 2.61
C GLN A 162 10.94 29.49 3.94
N GLN A 163 11.09 28.36 4.65
CA GLN A 163 11.76 28.30 5.93
C GLN A 163 13.28 28.12 5.81
N PHE A 164 13.75 27.28 4.89
CA PHE A 164 15.13 26.79 4.87
C PHE A 164 15.94 27.15 3.61
N ASP A 165 15.31 27.60 2.52
CA ASP A 165 16.00 27.96 1.27
C ASP A 165 15.41 29.23 0.62
N PRO A 166 15.95 30.42 0.97
CA PRO A 166 15.53 31.69 0.39
C PRO A 166 15.74 31.80 -1.12
N ASN A 167 16.60 30.96 -1.69
CA ASN A 167 16.96 30.97 -3.11
C ASN A 167 16.40 29.75 -3.84
N ALA A 168 15.39 29.09 -3.27
CA ALA A 168 14.79 27.90 -3.84
C ALA A 168 14.33 28.15 -5.28
N PRO A 169 14.65 27.25 -6.23
CA PRO A 169 14.17 27.36 -7.61
C PRO A 169 12.65 27.43 -7.69
N SER A 170 12.13 28.13 -8.69
CA SER A 170 10.68 28.34 -8.86
C SER A 170 9.87 27.04 -8.97
N TYR A 171 10.44 25.97 -9.54
CA TYR A 171 9.78 24.67 -9.64
C TYR A 171 9.49 24.03 -8.27
N VAL A 172 10.21 24.42 -7.21
CA VAL A 172 9.96 23.89 -5.86
C VAL A 172 8.57 24.30 -5.37
N TYR A 173 8.08 25.46 -5.82
CA TYR A 173 6.77 26.00 -5.45
C TYR A 173 5.63 25.50 -6.34
N SER A 174 5.91 24.73 -7.41
CA SER A 174 4.87 24.20 -8.31
C SER A 174 4.32 22.84 -7.91
N PHE A 175 4.87 22.21 -6.87
CA PHE A 175 4.35 20.97 -6.29
C PHE A 175 3.04 21.23 -5.54
N VAL A 176 2.02 20.42 -5.83
CA VAL A 176 0.67 20.56 -5.27
C VAL A 176 0.15 19.20 -4.80
N ASP A 177 -0.61 19.19 -3.72
CA ASP A 177 -1.37 18.03 -3.27
C ASP A 177 -2.76 18.01 -3.94
N THR A 178 -2.91 17.24 -5.02
CA THR A 178 -4.16 17.16 -5.77
C THR A 178 -5.26 16.41 -5.03
N LEU A 179 -4.95 15.58 -4.03
CA LEU A 179 -5.97 14.93 -3.19
C LEU A 179 -6.63 15.97 -2.29
N GLN A 180 -5.82 16.81 -1.66
CA GLN A 180 -6.32 17.91 -0.86
C GLN A 180 -7.07 18.94 -1.73
N GLU A 181 -6.48 19.37 -2.85
CA GLU A 181 -7.05 20.42 -3.70
C GLU A 181 -8.37 19.98 -4.39
N LYS A 182 -8.44 18.73 -4.88
CA LYS A 182 -9.55 18.28 -5.73
C LYS A 182 -10.62 17.47 -5.01
N LEU A 183 -10.28 16.82 -3.89
CA LEU A 183 -11.21 15.98 -3.12
C LEU A 183 -11.42 16.44 -1.67
N GLY A 184 -10.64 17.42 -1.20
CA GLY A 184 -10.71 17.87 0.20
C GLY A 184 -10.20 16.84 1.21
N TYR A 185 -9.64 15.72 0.74
CA TYR A 185 -8.99 14.73 1.59
C TYR A 185 -7.52 15.13 1.76
N ALA A 186 -7.17 15.69 2.91
CA ALA A 186 -5.78 15.85 3.27
C ALA A 186 -5.21 14.47 3.65
N TYR A 187 -3.97 14.19 3.23
CA TYR A 187 -3.16 13.09 3.78
C TYR A 187 -2.89 13.25 5.29
N ASP A 188 -3.32 14.38 5.86
CA ASP A 188 -3.04 14.88 7.20
C ASP A 188 -4.33 14.96 8.05
N THR A 189 -5.20 13.94 7.97
CA THR A 189 -6.29 13.81 8.93
C THR A 189 -5.66 13.64 10.32
N GLU A 190 -5.96 14.57 11.24
CA GLU A 190 -5.36 14.72 12.58
C GLU A 190 -5.22 13.41 13.38
N SER A 191 -6.08 12.41 13.11
CA SER A 191 -6.05 11.09 13.74
C SER A 191 -4.83 10.22 13.38
N THR A 192 -4.08 10.54 12.32
CA THR A 192 -2.93 9.74 11.85
C THR A 192 -1.57 10.39 12.10
N ARG A 193 -1.53 11.67 12.48
CA ARG A 193 -0.28 12.44 12.74
C ARG A 193 0.64 11.80 13.79
N ALA A 194 0.07 11.16 14.81
CA ALA A 194 0.86 10.50 15.86
C ALA A 194 1.58 9.22 15.38
N PHE A 195 1.21 8.69 14.20
CA PHE A 195 1.70 7.40 13.68
C PHE A 195 2.40 7.51 12.31
N VAL A 196 2.47 8.72 11.74
CA VAL A 196 2.98 8.95 10.39
C VAL A 196 4.05 10.05 10.45
N ASN A 197 5.31 9.66 10.25
CA ASN A 197 6.39 10.63 10.03
C ASN A 197 6.20 11.31 8.66
N PRO A 198 6.04 12.64 8.60
CA PRO A 198 5.74 13.36 7.36
C PRO A 198 6.95 13.47 6.41
N TYR A 199 8.17 13.21 6.89
CA TYR A 199 9.44 13.28 6.16
C TYR A 199 9.99 11.90 5.77
N ALA A 200 9.15 10.88 5.81
CA ALA A 200 9.46 9.50 5.38
C ALA A 200 8.91 9.26 3.95
N ALA A 201 9.32 10.07 2.98
CA ALA A 201 8.76 10.02 1.61
C ALA A 201 9.44 8.99 0.69
N MET A 202 10.75 8.72 0.87
CA MET A 202 11.53 7.85 -0.01
C MET A 202 12.23 6.73 0.78
N PRO A 203 12.17 5.46 0.33
CA PRO A 203 11.46 4.98 -0.85
C PRO A 203 9.93 4.99 -0.66
N SER A 204 9.19 5.15 -1.77
CA SER A 204 7.73 5.12 -1.77
C SER A 204 7.22 3.69 -1.57
N LEU A 205 6.65 3.41 -0.40
CA LEU A 205 6.05 2.10 -0.10
C LEU A 205 4.78 1.84 -0.92
N HIS A 206 3.98 2.87 -1.22
CA HIS A 206 2.79 2.69 -2.06
C HIS A 206 3.19 2.19 -3.45
N PHE A 207 4.12 2.89 -4.10
CA PHE A 207 4.66 2.46 -5.40
C PHE A 207 5.34 1.09 -5.32
N GLY A 208 6.17 0.86 -4.30
CA GLY A 208 6.86 -0.41 -4.11
C GLY A 208 5.90 -1.59 -3.95
N TRP A 209 4.83 -1.42 -3.17
CA TRP A 209 3.81 -2.44 -2.97
C TRP A 209 2.94 -2.64 -4.22
N ASP A 210 2.58 -1.57 -4.94
CA ASP A 210 1.87 -1.70 -6.21
C ASP A 210 2.72 -2.44 -7.26
N LEU A 211 4.03 -2.20 -7.29
CA LEU A 211 4.96 -2.96 -8.13
C LEU A 211 5.00 -4.44 -7.72
N LEU A 212 5.12 -4.75 -6.42
CA LEU A 212 5.08 -6.12 -5.92
C LEU A 212 3.75 -6.81 -6.24
N LEU A 213 2.62 -6.11 -6.15
CA LEU A 213 1.32 -6.61 -6.57
C LEU A 213 1.30 -6.91 -8.06
N GLY A 214 1.74 -5.98 -8.91
CA GLY A 214 1.79 -6.19 -10.36
C GLY A 214 2.64 -7.40 -10.76
N LEU A 215 3.85 -7.49 -10.20
CA LEU A 215 4.73 -8.64 -10.41
C LEU A 215 4.11 -9.94 -9.88
N GLY A 216 3.49 -9.89 -8.70
CA GLY A 216 2.78 -11.02 -8.10
C GLY A 216 1.63 -11.50 -8.98
N ILE A 217 0.82 -10.59 -9.51
CA ILE A 217 -0.32 -10.90 -10.39
C ILE A 217 0.16 -11.55 -11.70
N ILE A 218 1.20 -11.01 -12.32
CA ILE A 218 1.77 -11.58 -13.57
C ILE A 218 2.36 -12.97 -13.31
N TRP A 219 2.97 -13.17 -12.15
CA TRP A 219 3.64 -14.42 -11.81
C TRP A 219 2.70 -15.52 -11.30
N ALA A 220 1.52 -15.19 -10.77
CA ALA A 220 0.67 -16.12 -10.00
C ALA A 220 -0.14 -17.14 -10.82
#